data_AF-A0A553FSA0-F1
#
_entry.id   AF-A0A553FSA0-F1
#
_cell.length_a   1.000
_cell.length_b   1.000
_cell.length_c   1.000
_cell.angle_alpha   90.00
_cell.angle_beta   90.00
_cell.angle_gamma   90.00
#
_symmetry.space_group_name_H-M   'P 1'
#
loop_
_entity.id
_entity.type
_entity.pdbx_description
1 polymer ?
#
loop_
_entity_poly.entity_id
_entity_poly.type
_entity_poly.pdbx_seq_one_letter_code
_entity_poly.pdbx_strand_id
1 'polypeptide(L)'
;MTRRKFVILILSLLVFTLVSGWFIFSDFNKAVKNMVLKDTGKLKLKPGIIDRFVEEAKKDNKWGQFNTNMKLFIMAHYYLDSKVFSLPYRSKYLQKRNLIVGNFLLSTDFFQKKMDLNREIEYIALNHPYKNPCSNPFSSIFYPA
;
A
#
# COMPACT_ATOMS: atom_id res chain seq x y z
N MET A 1 5.06 -45.04 3.23
CA MET A 1 4.78 -43.75 2.54
C MET A 1 4.41 -44.08 1.09
N THR A 2 3.22 -43.71 0.59
CA THR A 2 2.81 -44.07 -0.78
C THR A 2 3.45 -43.13 -1.81
N ARG A 3 3.79 -43.65 -3.01
CA ARG A 3 4.41 -42.86 -4.10
C ARG A 3 3.66 -41.55 -4.39
N ARG A 4 2.33 -41.56 -4.30
CA ARG A 4 1.48 -40.36 -4.46
C ARG A 4 1.73 -39.29 -3.38
N LYS A 5 1.90 -39.68 -2.11
CA LYS A 5 2.19 -38.75 -1.01
C LYS A 5 3.59 -38.13 -1.16
N PHE A 6 4.54 -38.90 -1.68
CA PHE A 6 5.90 -38.41 -1.96
C PHE A 6 5.93 -37.39 -3.10
N VAL A 7 5.22 -37.67 -4.21
CA VAL A 7 5.12 -36.74 -5.35
C VAL A 7 4.41 -35.44 -4.96
N ILE A 8 3.32 -35.52 -4.18
CA ILE A 8 2.61 -34.33 -3.68
C ILE A 8 3.52 -33.49 -2.77
N LEU A 9 4.31 -34.14 -1.91
CA LEU A 9 5.22 -33.45 -0.99
C LEU A 9 6.31 -32.69 -1.77
N ILE A 10 6.94 -33.33 -2.76
CA ILE A 10 7.94 -32.67 -3.63
C ILE A 10 7.33 -31.49 -4.38
N LEU A 11 6.15 -31.67 -4.99
CA LEU A 11 5.45 -30.59 -5.68
C LEU A 11 5.14 -29.41 -4.75
N SER A 12 4.67 -29.69 -3.53
CA SER A 12 4.39 -28.64 -2.55
C SER A 12 5.66 -27.89 -2.12
N LEU A 13 6.78 -28.60 -1.97
CA LEU A 13 8.07 -28.00 -1.63
C LEU A 13 8.58 -27.09 -2.75
N LEU A 14 8.43 -27.53 -4.00
CA LEU A 14 8.85 -26.79 -5.19
C LEU A 14 8.01 -25.52 -5.39
N VAL A 15 6.69 -25.60 -5.17
CA VAL A 15 5.82 -24.42 -5.17
C VAL A 15 6.23 -23.46 -4.04
N PHE A 16 6.53 -23.98 -2.85
CA PHE A 16 6.93 -23.17 -1.72
C PHE A 16 8.27 -22.43 -1.95
N THR A 17 9.26 -23.08 -2.55
CA THR A 17 10.56 -22.44 -2.88
C THR A 17 10.42 -21.37 -3.96
N LEU A 18 9.59 -21.61 -4.98
CA LEU A 18 9.33 -20.62 -6.02
C LEU A 18 8.59 -19.39 -5.47
N VAL A 19 7.58 -19.59 -4.63
CA VAL A 19 6.81 -18.50 -4.02
C VAL A 19 7.68 -17.69 -3.06
N SER A 20 8.49 -18.34 -2.23
CA SER A 20 9.39 -17.66 -1.30
C SER A 20 10.50 -16.89 -2.01
N GLY A 21 11.09 -17.46 -3.07
CA GLY A 21 12.05 -16.77 -3.92
C GLY A 21 11.46 -15.51 -4.57
N TRP A 22 10.27 -15.61 -5.17
CA TRP A 22 9.59 -14.45 -5.76
C TRP A 22 9.32 -13.35 -4.74
N PHE A 23 8.95 -13.71 -3.51
CA PHE A 23 8.70 -12.74 -2.44
C PHE A 23 9.95 -11.97 -2.00
N ILE A 24 11.10 -12.64 -1.90
CA ILE A 24 12.37 -12.01 -1.49
C ILE A 24 12.85 -11.00 -2.53
N PHE A 25 12.63 -11.27 -3.82
CA PHE A 25 13.05 -10.37 -4.91
C PHE A 25 11.97 -9.34 -5.31
N SER A 26 10.76 -9.44 -4.75
CA SER A 26 9.68 -8.52 -5.10
C SER A 26 9.89 -7.14 -4.47
N ASP A 27 9.80 -6.10 -5.29
CA ASP A 27 9.98 -4.72 -4.84
C ASP A 27 8.77 -4.25 -4.02
N PHE A 28 9.00 -3.91 -2.75
CA PHE A 28 7.99 -3.34 -1.86
C PHE A 28 7.34 -2.07 -2.47
N ASN A 29 8.11 -1.26 -3.20
CA ASN A 29 7.60 -0.06 -3.87
C ASN A 29 6.55 -0.40 -4.93
N LYS A 30 6.75 -1.50 -5.67
CA LYS A 30 5.79 -1.99 -6.67
C LYS A 30 4.50 -2.47 -5.98
N ALA A 31 4.62 -3.14 -4.84
CA ALA A 31 3.46 -3.54 -4.05
C ALA A 31 2.70 -2.31 -3.52
N VAL A 32 3.40 -1.29 -3.01
CA VAL A 32 2.80 -0.01 -2.59
C VAL A 32 2.08 0.68 -3.74
N LYS A 33 2.72 0.82 -4.91
CA LYS A 33 2.10 1.39 -6.10
C LYS A 33 0.78 0.70 -6.43
N ASN A 34 0.79 -0.63 -6.49
CA ASN A 34 -0.39 -1.40 -6.83
C ASN A 34 -1.47 -1.32 -5.74
N MET A 35 -1.09 -1.32 -4.46
CA MET A 35 -1.99 -1.10 -3.32
C MET A 35 -2.70 0.26 -3.43
N VAL A 36 -1.94 1.33 -3.62
CA VAL A 36 -2.49 2.68 -3.75
C VAL A 36 -3.42 2.73 -4.96
N LEU A 37 -2.97 2.28 -6.14
CA LEU A 37 -3.77 2.27 -7.37
C LEU A 37 -5.10 1.53 -7.22
N LYS A 38 -5.09 0.38 -6.53
CA LYS A 38 -6.30 -0.42 -6.27
C LYS A 38 -7.27 0.33 -5.36
N ASP A 39 -6.77 0.99 -4.33
CA ASP A 39 -7.58 1.67 -3.32
C ASP A 39 -8.13 3.01 -3.81
N THR A 40 -7.36 3.68 -4.67
CA THR A 40 -7.72 4.98 -5.25
C THR A 40 -8.33 4.86 -6.64
N GLY A 41 -8.65 3.64 -7.11
CA GLY A 41 -9.18 3.41 -8.47
C GLY A 41 -10.52 4.09 -8.78
N LYS A 42 -11.22 4.62 -7.78
CA LYS A 42 -12.43 5.45 -7.96
C LYS A 42 -12.13 6.95 -8.12
N LEU A 43 -10.92 7.37 -7.81
CA LEU A 43 -10.49 8.76 -7.85
C LEU A 43 -9.95 9.10 -9.24
N LYS A 44 -10.22 10.31 -9.72
CA LYS A 44 -9.59 10.82 -10.94
C LYS A 44 -8.19 11.29 -10.60
N LEU A 45 -7.20 10.45 -10.86
CA LEU A 45 -5.80 10.74 -10.58
C LEU A 45 -5.10 11.19 -11.85
N LYS A 46 -4.33 12.28 -11.76
CA LYS A 46 -3.42 12.70 -12.84
C LYS A 46 -2.41 11.58 -13.14
N PRO A 47 -2.04 11.33 -14.40
CA PRO A 47 -1.11 10.27 -14.74
C PRO A 47 0.25 10.46 -14.04
N GLY A 48 0.80 9.38 -13.50
CA GLY A 48 2.12 9.35 -12.87
C GLY A 48 2.20 9.90 -11.44
N ILE A 49 1.10 10.35 -10.82
CA ILE A 49 1.17 10.87 -9.44
C ILE A 49 1.55 9.80 -8.40
N ILE A 50 1.09 8.56 -8.60
CA ILE A 50 1.42 7.45 -7.70
C ILE A 50 2.91 7.11 -7.83
N ASP A 51 3.44 7.18 -9.05
CA ASP A 51 4.86 6.96 -9.32
C ASP A 51 5.72 8.01 -8.61
N ARG A 52 5.37 9.30 -8.73
CA ARG A 52 6.06 10.38 -8.00
C ARG A 52 6.03 10.15 -6.49
N PHE A 53 4.85 9.82 -5.93
CA PHE A 53 4.71 9.53 -4.51
C PHE A 53 5.63 8.40 -4.05
N VAL A 54 5.65 7.28 -4.78
CA VAL A 54 6.45 6.10 -4.43
C VAL A 54 7.95 6.40 -4.55
N GLU A 55 8.36 7.14 -5.57
CA GLU A 55 9.74 7.57 -5.74
C GLU A 55 10.21 8.52 -4.64
N GLU A 56 9.43 9.54 -4.29
CA GLU A 56 9.75 10.46 -3.19
C GLU A 56 9.77 9.73 -1.85
N ALA A 57 8.80 8.87 -1.58
CA ALA A 57 8.77 8.06 -0.37
C ALA A 57 9.98 7.11 -0.26
N LYS A 58 10.48 6.60 -1.39
CA LYS A 58 11.72 5.82 -1.45
C LYS A 58 12.94 6.69 -1.15
N LYS A 59 13.05 7.87 -1.77
CA LYS A 59 14.16 8.83 -1.57
C LYS A 59 14.25 9.32 -0.13
N ASP A 60 13.11 9.61 0.50
CA ASP A 60 13.01 10.06 1.90
C ASP A 60 13.11 8.89 2.91
N ASN A 61 13.33 7.65 2.45
CA ASN A 61 13.34 6.45 3.28
C ASN A 61 12.07 6.31 4.15
N LYS A 62 10.91 6.74 3.63
CA LYS A 62 9.62 6.66 4.33
C LYS A 62 9.25 5.21 4.68
N TRP A 63 9.73 4.26 3.87
CA TRP A 63 9.55 2.83 4.09
C TRP A 63 10.46 2.25 5.17
N GLY A 64 11.39 3.03 5.73
CA GLY A 64 12.23 2.64 6.87
C GLY A 64 11.43 2.36 8.14
N GLN A 65 10.23 2.95 8.27
CA GLN A 65 9.31 2.64 9.37
C GLN A 65 8.78 1.18 9.34
N PHE A 66 8.92 0.50 8.20
CA PHE A 66 8.55 -0.90 8.04
C PHE A 66 9.83 -1.75 7.99
N ASN A 67 10.05 -2.55 9.04
CA ASN A 67 11.11 -3.56 8.98
C ASN A 67 10.83 -4.60 7.89
N THR A 68 11.84 -5.38 7.52
CA THR A 68 11.74 -6.38 6.43
C THR A 68 10.59 -7.36 6.64
N ASN A 69 10.40 -7.84 7.88
CA ASN A 69 9.31 -8.75 8.22
C ASN A 69 7.93 -8.11 8.01
N MET A 70 7.78 -6.83 8.36
CA MET A 70 6.55 -6.09 8.15
C MET A 70 6.28 -5.85 6.66
N LYS A 71 7.33 -5.55 5.86
CA LYS A 71 7.21 -5.42 4.40
C LYS A 71 6.70 -6.71 3.78
N LEU A 72 7.34 -7.84 4.12
CA LEU A 72 6.92 -9.17 3.67
C LEU A 72 5.49 -9.49 4.12
N PHE A 73 5.14 -9.20 5.38
CA PHE A 73 3.78 -9.40 5.90
C PHE A 73 2.74 -8.61 5.10
N ILE A 74 2.99 -7.32 4.83
CA ILE A 74 2.08 -6.46 4.05
C ILE A 74 1.94 -7.02 2.63
N MET A 75 3.04 -7.42 2.00
CA MET A 75 3.02 -7.97 0.65
C MET A 75 2.31 -9.32 0.59
N ALA A 76 2.52 -10.19 1.57
CA ALA A 76 1.86 -11.50 1.68
C ALA A 76 0.35 -11.33 1.76
N HIS A 77 -0.13 -10.45 2.64
CA HIS A 77 -1.54 -10.09 2.67
C HIS A 77 -2.01 -9.48 1.36
N TYR A 78 -1.27 -8.55 0.76
CA TYR A 78 -1.73 -7.92 -0.47
C TYR A 78 -1.93 -8.90 -1.64
N TYR A 79 -1.03 -9.86 -1.81
CA TYR A 79 -1.07 -10.79 -2.95
C TYR A 79 -1.85 -12.08 -2.68
N LEU A 80 -1.86 -12.59 -1.44
CA LEU A 80 -2.45 -13.88 -1.10
C LEU A 80 -3.83 -13.77 -0.45
N ASP A 81 -4.17 -12.63 0.16
CA ASP A 81 -5.48 -12.41 0.76
C ASP A 81 -6.51 -12.24 -0.36
N SER A 82 -7.58 -13.03 -0.31
CA SER A 82 -8.61 -13.09 -1.31
C SER A 82 -9.99 -13.19 -0.67
N LYS A 83 -11.05 -13.10 -1.47
CA LYS A 83 -12.42 -13.30 -0.95
C LYS A 83 -12.67 -14.73 -0.43
N VAL A 84 -11.89 -15.70 -0.92
CA VAL A 84 -12.08 -17.14 -0.63
C VAL A 84 -11.14 -17.60 0.50
N PHE A 85 -9.98 -16.95 0.63
CA PHE A 85 -8.96 -17.29 1.62
C PHE A 85 -8.42 -16.03 2.25
N SER A 86 -8.57 -15.90 3.56
CA SER A 86 -8.02 -14.78 4.32
C SER A 86 -6.92 -15.23 5.26
N LEU A 87 -5.78 -14.54 5.19
CA LEU A 87 -4.67 -14.76 6.10
C LEU A 87 -5.03 -14.26 7.53
N PRO A 88 -4.46 -14.89 8.58
CA PRO A 88 -4.65 -14.41 9.95
C PRO A 88 -4.11 -12.99 10.12
N TYR A 89 -4.56 -12.26 11.14
CA TYR A 89 -4.13 -10.87 11.43
C TYR A 89 -4.50 -9.82 10.37
N ARG A 90 -5.57 -10.04 9.60
CA ARG A 90 -6.09 -9.10 8.60
C ARG A 90 -6.29 -7.67 9.12
N SER A 91 -6.75 -7.49 10.35
CA SER A 91 -6.91 -6.15 10.96
C SER A 91 -5.59 -5.37 11.01
N LYS A 92 -4.49 -6.05 11.39
CA LYS A 92 -3.15 -5.44 11.43
C LYS A 92 -2.67 -5.06 10.03
N TYR A 93 -2.92 -5.91 9.04
CA TYR A 93 -2.65 -5.58 7.64
C TYR A 93 -3.44 -4.34 7.19
N LEU A 94 -4.75 -4.28 7.46
CA LEU A 94 -5.59 -3.15 7.10
C LEU A 94 -5.08 -1.84 7.71
N GLN A 95 -4.65 -1.85 8.97
CA GLN A 95 -4.06 -0.66 9.59
C GLN A 95 -2.81 -0.17 8.83
N LYS A 96 -1.92 -1.08 8.42
CA LYS A 96 -0.70 -0.72 7.69
C LYS A 96 -0.99 -0.29 6.26
N ARG A 97 -1.92 -0.94 5.57
CA ARG A 97 -2.41 -0.51 4.25
C ARG A 97 -3.05 0.88 4.32
N ASN A 98 -3.92 1.12 5.30
CA ASN A 98 -4.56 2.42 5.50
C ASN A 98 -3.54 3.50 5.83
N LEU A 99 -2.46 3.19 6.56
CA LEU A 99 -1.37 4.13 6.80
C LEU A 99 -0.65 4.51 5.49
N ILE A 100 -0.38 3.54 4.61
CA ILE A 100 0.27 3.78 3.32
C ILE A 100 -0.63 4.65 2.42
N VAL A 101 -1.89 4.25 2.26
CA VAL A 101 -2.86 4.95 1.40
C VAL A 101 -3.24 6.31 1.98
N GLY A 102 -3.40 6.41 3.30
CA GLY A 102 -3.64 7.66 3.99
C GLY A 102 -2.49 8.64 3.81
N ASN A 103 -1.24 8.18 3.90
CA ASN A 103 -0.09 9.03 3.60
C ASN A 103 -0.07 9.49 2.14
N PHE A 104 -0.48 8.65 1.18
CA PHE A 104 -0.66 9.07 -0.21
C PHE A 104 -1.71 10.18 -0.31
N LEU A 105 -2.91 9.98 0.24
CA LEU A 105 -3.99 10.98 0.18
C LEU A 105 -3.60 12.30 0.85
N LEU A 106 -2.88 12.25 1.97
CA LEU A 106 -2.36 13.44 2.66
C LEU A 106 -1.23 14.13 1.88
N SER A 107 -0.58 13.44 0.95
CA SER A 107 0.42 14.00 0.04
C SER A 107 -0.21 14.63 -1.22
N THR A 108 -1.54 14.64 -1.31
CA THR A 108 -2.32 15.18 -2.43
C THR A 108 -3.26 16.30 -1.99
N ASP A 109 -3.84 17.00 -2.95
CA ASP A 109 -4.86 18.03 -2.73
C ASP A 109 -6.28 17.49 -2.49
N PHE A 110 -6.45 16.16 -2.35
CA PHE A 110 -7.75 15.50 -2.20
C PHE A 110 -8.63 16.13 -1.11
N PHE A 111 -8.05 16.40 0.05
CA PHE A 111 -8.79 16.98 1.18
C PHE A 111 -9.07 18.49 0.99
N GLN A 112 -8.17 19.21 0.31
CA GLN A 112 -8.38 20.62 -0.04
C GLN A 112 -9.52 20.77 -1.05
N LYS A 113 -9.69 19.77 -1.94
CA LYS A 113 -10.78 19.67 -2.92
C LYS A 113 -12.05 19.03 -2.35
N LYS A 114 -12.25 19.09 -1.03
CA LYS A 114 -13.46 18.60 -0.34
C LYS A 114 -13.79 17.12 -0.56
N MET A 115 -12.77 16.30 -0.85
CA MET A 115 -12.93 14.87 -1.15
C MET A 115 -13.85 14.58 -2.36
N ASP A 116 -13.98 15.54 -3.28
CA ASP A 116 -14.81 15.41 -4.47
C ASP A 116 -14.21 14.38 -5.44
N LEU A 117 -14.92 13.26 -5.64
CA LEU A 117 -14.50 12.16 -6.52
C LEU A 117 -14.48 12.56 -8.00
N ASN A 118 -15.20 13.63 -8.38
CA ASN A 118 -15.30 14.06 -9.77
C ASN A 118 -14.16 14.96 -10.21
N ARG A 119 -13.39 15.50 -9.27
CA ARG A 119 -12.25 16.39 -9.53
C ARG A 119 -10.97 15.58 -9.70
N GLU A 120 -10.12 16.05 -10.60
CA GLU A 120 -8.77 15.52 -10.75
C GLU A 120 -7.94 15.88 -9.51
N ILE A 121 -7.25 14.90 -8.94
CA ILE A 121 -6.39 15.05 -7.77
C ILE A 121 -4.95 15.24 -8.21
N GLU A 122 -4.28 16.21 -7.62
CA GLU A 122 -2.88 16.52 -7.87
C GLU A 122 -1.99 16.15 -6.68
N TYR A 123 -0.76 15.76 -7.00
CA TYR A 123 0.27 15.51 -6.01
C TYR A 123 0.90 16.83 -5.56
N ILE A 124 0.95 17.07 -4.25
CA ILE A 124 1.53 18.29 -3.68
C ILE A 124 2.98 18.03 -3.29
N ALA A 125 3.17 17.20 -2.27
CA ALA A 125 4.46 16.85 -1.69
C ALA A 125 4.28 15.70 -0.70
N LEU A 126 5.35 14.97 -0.43
CA LEU A 126 5.33 13.91 0.57
C LEU A 126 4.90 14.43 1.95
N ASN A 127 3.90 13.78 2.56
CA ASN A 127 3.38 14.20 3.85
C ASN A 127 4.41 13.96 4.99
N HIS A 128 4.78 15.04 5.68
CA HIS A 128 5.62 15.02 6.88
C HIS A 128 4.92 15.69 8.05
N PRO A 129 4.34 14.91 8.99
CA PRO A 129 3.57 15.46 10.11
C PRO A 129 4.33 16.47 10.97
N TYR A 130 5.66 16.33 11.05
CA TYR A 130 6.52 17.14 11.91
C TYR A 130 7.28 18.25 11.18
N LYS A 131 7.28 18.26 9.84
CA LYS A 131 7.99 19.28 9.05
C LYS A 131 7.03 20.31 8.45
N ASN A 132 5.79 19.89 8.17
CA ASN A 132 4.77 20.76 7.59
C ASN A 132 3.63 20.87 8.61
N PRO A 133 3.35 22.06 9.19
CA PRO A 133 2.19 22.23 10.05
C PRO A 133 0.93 21.89 9.23
N CYS A 134 0.30 20.76 9.55
CA CYS A 134 -0.90 20.35 8.84
C CYS A 134 -2.04 21.32 9.20
N SER A 135 -2.57 22.03 8.20
CA SER A 135 -3.91 22.59 8.31
C SER A 135 -4.85 21.40 8.51
N ASN A 136 -5.62 21.36 9.60
CA ASN A 136 -6.60 20.29 9.81
C ASN A 136 -7.51 20.24 8.57
N PRO A 137 -7.52 19.12 7.81
CA PRO A 137 -8.30 19.03 6.59
C PRO A 137 -9.79 19.14 6.86
N PHE A 138 -10.25 18.93 8.10
CA PHE A 138 -11.64 19.09 8.53
C PHE A 138 -11.85 20.34 9.39
N SER A 139 -10.96 21.34 9.30
CA SER A 139 -11.19 22.61 9.97
C SER A 139 -12.38 23.34 9.35
N SER A 140 -13.05 24.15 10.18
CA SER A 140 -14.15 25.03 9.76
C SER A 140 -13.75 26.03 8.66
N ILE A 141 -12.44 26.25 8.47
CA ILE A 141 -11.89 27.05 7.37
C ILE A 141 -12.26 26.44 6.00
N PHE A 142 -12.19 25.11 5.88
CA PHE A 142 -12.51 24.40 4.63
C PHE A 142 -13.95 23.90 4.57
N TYR A 143 -14.57 23.68 5.74
CA TYR A 143 -15.93 23.17 5.92
C TYR A 143 -16.71 24.06 6.89
N PRO A 144 -17.11 25.28 6.48
CA PRO A 144 -18.01 26.11 7.29
C PRO A 144 -19.39 25.42 7.43
N ALA A 145 -20.04 25.65 8.57
CA ALA A 145 -21.35 25.11 8.91
C ALA A 145 -22.46 25.65 8.00
#